data_AF-A0A2C5ZEY5-F1
#
_entry.id   AF-A0A2C5ZEY5-F1
#
_cell.length_a   1.000
_cell.length_b   1.000
_cell.length_c   1.000
_cell.angle_alpha   90.00
_cell.angle_beta   90.00
_cell.angle_gamma   90.00
#
_symmetry.space_group_name_H-M   'P 1'
#
loop_
_entity.id
_entity.type
_entity.pdbx_description
1 polymer ?
#
loop_
_entity_poly.entity_id
_entity_poly.type
_entity_poly.pdbx_seq_one_letter_code
_entity_poly.pdbx_strand_id
1 'polypeptide(L)'
;MSWGIRNKPHPTHEHRQSQRSRAGTMAIKHNQKLVNNHFRKDWQRRVRTHFDQPAKKKARRNARKAKIAAFDPRPIDKLRPAVRCPTIKYNRRLREGRGFTLAELKEAGISRHVAPTIGIAVDHRRQNLSEESLNTNVNRLKSYKEKLILLPRKSKKGDSKTGQLKVDASTRLT
;
A
#
# COMPACT_ATOMS: atom_id res chain seq x y z
N MET A 1 -81.51 41.00 61.99
CA MET A 1 -80.36 40.19 61.52
C MET A 1 -79.58 40.99 60.49
N SER A 2 -78.25 40.85 60.54
CA SER A 2 -77.28 41.18 59.50
C SER A 2 -76.81 42.63 59.37
N TRP A 3 -75.59 42.83 59.88
CA TRP A 3 -74.66 43.90 59.56
C TRP A 3 -74.18 43.79 58.10
N GLY A 4 -74.39 44.84 57.30
CA GLY A 4 -73.86 44.94 55.94
C GLY A 4 -72.42 45.46 55.92
N ILE A 5 -71.44 44.55 56.04
CA ILE A 5 -70.01 44.87 55.87
C ILE A 5 -69.69 44.88 54.37
N ARG A 6 -69.33 46.07 53.86
CA ARG A 6 -68.82 46.28 52.49
C ARG A 6 -67.41 45.71 52.39
N ASN A 7 -67.24 44.56 51.73
CA ASN A 7 -65.93 44.07 51.30
C ASN A 7 -65.59 44.64 49.93
N LYS A 8 -64.52 45.46 49.86
CA LYS A 8 -63.88 45.86 48.60
C LYS A 8 -62.96 44.71 48.13
N PRO A 9 -62.97 44.30 46.86
CA PRO A 9 -62.00 43.33 46.36
C PRO A 9 -60.63 44.00 46.17
N HIS A 10 -59.57 43.32 46.65
CA HIS A 10 -58.18 43.69 46.38
C HIS A 10 -57.79 43.28 44.95
N PRO A 11 -57.06 44.12 44.19
CA PRO A 11 -56.57 43.74 42.88
C PRO A 11 -55.36 42.83 43.05
N THR A 12 -55.52 41.54 42.75
CA THR A 12 -54.40 40.61 42.63
C THR A 12 -53.66 40.90 41.33
N HIS A 13 -52.47 41.50 41.47
CA HIS A 13 -51.48 41.60 40.40
C HIS A 13 -50.95 40.19 40.07
N GLU A 14 -51.62 39.45 39.19
CA GLU A 14 -51.00 38.32 38.50
C GLU A 14 -50.52 38.76 37.11
N HIS A 15 -49.35 39.40 37.13
CA HIS A 15 -48.48 39.42 35.96
C HIS A 15 -47.83 38.05 35.83
N ARG A 16 -48.53 37.11 35.19
CA ARG A 16 -47.85 35.93 34.64
C ARG A 16 -48.15 35.88 33.16
N GLN A 17 -47.35 36.64 32.41
CA GLN A 17 -47.01 36.30 31.04
C GLN A 17 -46.70 34.80 31.04
N SER A 18 -47.61 34.00 30.51
CA SER A 18 -47.35 32.61 30.20
C SER A 18 -46.16 32.63 29.25
N GLN A 19 -45.01 32.33 29.83
CA GLN A 19 -43.75 32.15 29.16
C GLN A 19 -44.03 31.15 28.04
N ARG A 20 -44.12 31.64 26.80
CA ARG A 20 -43.95 30.81 25.61
C ARG A 20 -42.74 29.93 25.90
N SER A 21 -42.98 28.64 26.06
CA SER A 21 -41.92 27.66 26.16
C SER A 21 -41.02 27.86 24.95
N ARG A 22 -39.83 28.43 25.18
CA ARG A 22 -38.75 28.35 24.20
C ARG A 22 -38.38 26.88 24.18
N ALA A 23 -39.10 26.09 23.38
CA ALA A 23 -38.69 24.76 23.00
C ALA A 23 -37.26 24.91 22.48
N GLY A 24 -36.29 24.53 23.30
CA GLY A 24 -34.88 24.61 22.94
C GLY A 24 -34.72 23.87 21.63
N THR A 25 -34.25 24.55 20.59
CA THR A 25 -33.89 23.94 19.32
C THR A 25 -32.86 22.86 19.61
N MET A 26 -33.29 21.60 19.65
CA MET A 26 -32.36 20.48 19.74
C MET A 26 -31.53 20.50 18.46
N ALA A 27 -30.20 20.56 18.60
CA ALA A 27 -29.27 20.56 17.46
C ALA A 27 -29.38 19.30 16.60
N ILE A 28 -30.00 18.24 17.13
CA ILE A 28 -30.30 16.99 16.45
C ILE A 28 -31.80 16.71 16.60
N LYS A 29 -32.49 16.54 15.47
CA LYS A 29 -33.96 16.44 15.39
C LYS A 29 -34.52 15.14 16.00
N HIS A 30 -33.77 14.05 15.92
CA HIS A 30 -34.20 12.71 16.33
C HIS A 30 -33.14 12.05 17.22
N ASN A 31 -33.42 10.84 17.70
CA ASN A 31 -32.42 10.01 18.37
C ASN A 31 -31.38 9.48 17.35
N GLN A 32 -30.52 10.38 16.88
CA GLN A 32 -29.45 10.09 15.93
C GLN A 32 -28.13 9.94 16.68
N LYS A 33 -27.21 9.17 16.10
CA LYS A 33 -25.85 9.04 16.61
C LYS A 33 -25.16 10.42 16.63
N LEU A 34 -24.45 10.70 17.71
CA LEU A 34 -23.58 11.88 17.78
C LEU A 34 -22.53 11.82 16.68
N VAL A 35 -22.51 12.86 15.85
CA VAL A 35 -21.69 12.95 14.65
C VAL A 35 -20.29 13.47 15.01
N ASN A 36 -19.24 12.75 14.62
CA ASN A 36 -17.85 13.18 14.76
C ASN A 36 -17.16 13.29 13.38
N ASN A 37 -17.43 14.39 12.67
CA ASN A 37 -17.05 14.56 11.26
C ASN A 37 -15.61 15.03 11.02
N HIS A 38 -14.85 15.33 12.07
CA HIS A 38 -13.44 15.79 11.96
C HIS A 38 -13.21 17.02 11.05
N PHE A 39 -14.25 17.76 10.64
CA PHE A 39 -14.17 19.03 9.89
C PHE A 39 -13.92 20.22 10.81
N ARG A 40 -12.90 20.13 11.68
CA ARG A 40 -12.59 21.15 12.72
C ARG A 40 -11.49 22.13 12.29
N LYS A 41 -11.06 22.04 11.03
CA LYS A 41 -10.03 22.89 10.41
C LYS A 41 -10.59 23.40 9.09
N ASP A 42 -9.96 24.44 8.54
CA ASP A 42 -10.24 24.93 7.19
C ASP A 42 -9.83 23.89 6.12
N TRP A 43 -10.69 22.89 5.97
CA TRP A 43 -10.49 21.72 5.13
C TRP A 43 -10.77 22.03 3.65
N GLN A 44 -11.62 23.02 3.38
CA GLN A 44 -12.00 23.42 2.02
C GLN A 44 -10.78 23.88 1.22
N ARG A 45 -9.81 24.55 1.85
CA ARG A 45 -8.54 24.92 1.23
C ARG A 45 -7.60 23.74 0.92
N ARG A 46 -7.83 22.55 1.49
CA ARG A 46 -6.94 21.39 1.41
C ARG A 46 -7.62 20.16 0.78
N VAL A 47 -8.63 20.39 -0.05
CA VAL A 47 -9.32 19.33 -0.78
C VAL A 47 -8.40 18.77 -1.86
N ARG A 48 -8.15 17.46 -1.82
CA ARG A 48 -7.46 16.74 -2.90
C ARG A 48 -8.52 16.11 -3.81
N THR A 49 -8.52 16.51 -5.07
CA THR A 49 -9.38 15.94 -6.12
C THR A 49 -8.61 14.90 -6.95
N HIS A 50 -9.33 13.99 -7.61
CA HIS A 50 -8.76 12.90 -8.42
C HIS A 50 -9.05 13.02 -9.93
N PHE A 51 -9.29 14.23 -10.44
CA PHE A 51 -9.57 14.48 -11.86
C PHE A 51 -8.41 14.08 -12.79
N ASP A 52 -7.17 14.10 -12.27
CA ASP A 52 -5.95 13.72 -12.99
C ASP A 52 -5.68 12.21 -13.00
N GLN A 53 -6.52 11.40 -12.35
CA GLN A 53 -6.36 9.94 -12.25
C GLN A 53 -6.20 9.23 -13.61
N PRO A 54 -7.05 9.49 -14.65
CA PRO A 54 -6.88 8.86 -15.96
C PRO A 54 -5.60 9.31 -16.66
N ALA A 55 -5.25 10.60 -16.60
CA ALA A 55 -4.03 11.14 -17.19
C ALA A 55 -2.79 10.51 -16.53
N LYS A 56 -2.75 10.44 -15.20
CA LYS A 56 -1.68 9.78 -14.44
C LYS A 56 -1.57 8.28 -14.75
N LYS A 57 -2.69 7.58 -15.02
CA LYS A 57 -2.67 6.18 -15.45
C LYS A 57 -1.97 6.01 -16.81
N LYS A 58 -2.29 6.87 -17.79
CA LYS A 58 -1.63 6.88 -19.10
C LYS A 58 -0.14 7.23 -18.98
N ALA A 59 0.20 8.24 -18.20
CA ALA A 59 1.59 8.65 -17.94
C ALA A 59 2.43 7.51 -17.33
N ARG A 60 1.92 6.84 -16.28
CA ARG A 60 2.61 5.66 -15.69
C ARG A 60 2.82 4.53 -16.68
N ARG A 61 1.84 4.27 -17.56
CA ARG A 61 1.97 3.24 -18.61
C ARG A 61 3.07 3.60 -19.61
N ASN A 62 3.09 4.84 -20.10
CA ASN A 62 4.11 5.29 -21.04
C ASN A 62 5.52 5.25 -20.43
N ALA A 63 5.66 5.69 -19.17
CA ALA A 63 6.93 5.59 -18.44
C ALA A 63 7.41 4.14 -18.28
N ARG A 64 6.50 3.19 -18.01
CA ARG A 64 6.86 1.75 -17.98
C ARG A 64 7.29 1.26 -19.35
N LYS A 65 6.60 1.62 -20.44
CA LYS A 65 6.98 1.26 -21.81
C LYS A 65 8.38 1.80 -22.16
N ALA A 66 8.64 3.06 -21.86
CA ALA A 66 9.96 3.68 -22.08
C ALA A 66 11.05 2.97 -21.26
N LYS A 67 10.75 2.61 -19.99
CA LYS A 67 11.67 1.83 -19.16
C LYS A 67 11.94 0.45 -19.74
N ILE A 68 10.94 -0.27 -20.24
CA ILE A 68 11.13 -1.57 -20.90
C ILE A 68 12.08 -1.43 -22.08
N ALA A 69 11.80 -0.49 -22.98
CA ALA A 69 12.61 -0.27 -24.18
C ALA A 69 14.07 0.08 -23.85
N ALA A 70 14.33 0.79 -22.75
CA ALA A 70 15.69 1.12 -22.32
C ALA A 70 16.46 -0.05 -21.68
N PHE A 71 15.77 -1.03 -21.09
CA PHE A 71 16.38 -2.17 -20.41
C PHE A 71 16.45 -3.44 -21.26
N ASP A 72 15.73 -3.50 -22.38
CA ASP A 72 15.79 -4.59 -23.36
C ASP A 72 17.25 -4.93 -23.72
N PRO A 73 17.73 -6.19 -23.58
CA PRO A 73 17.02 -7.48 -23.45
C PRO A 73 16.74 -7.98 -22.03
N ARG A 74 16.98 -7.16 -20.98
CA ARG A 74 16.87 -7.61 -19.58
C ARG A 74 15.46 -7.37 -19.03
N PRO A 75 14.93 -8.30 -18.20
CA PRO A 75 13.74 -8.04 -17.41
C PRO A 75 13.92 -6.83 -16.47
N ILE A 76 12.86 -6.03 -16.28
CA ILE A 76 12.92 -4.80 -15.47
C ILE A 76 13.12 -5.10 -13.99
N ASP A 77 12.37 -6.07 -13.48
CA ASP A 77 12.29 -6.37 -12.07
C ASP A 77 13.37 -7.36 -11.65
N LYS A 78 14.00 -7.07 -10.51
CA LYS A 78 15.02 -7.95 -9.92
C LYS A 78 14.34 -9.14 -9.25
N LEU A 79 15.00 -10.30 -9.23
CA LEU A 79 14.53 -11.45 -8.48
C LEU A 79 14.51 -11.13 -6.97
N ARG A 80 13.38 -11.42 -6.33
CA ARG A 80 13.15 -11.23 -4.89
C ARG A 80 12.84 -12.58 -4.22
N PRO A 81 13.23 -12.77 -2.95
CA PRO A 81 12.94 -14.01 -2.22
C PRO A 81 11.47 -14.10 -1.83
N ALA A 82 11.03 -15.31 -1.54
CA ALA A 82 9.73 -15.55 -0.94
C ALA A 82 9.85 -15.46 0.59
N VAL A 83 9.03 -14.63 1.22
CA VAL A 83 9.06 -14.34 2.66
C VAL A 83 7.65 -14.37 3.24
N ARG A 84 7.48 -14.95 4.42
CA ARG A 84 6.19 -14.96 5.14
C ARG A 84 5.92 -13.62 5.83
N CYS A 85 4.65 -13.25 5.95
CA CYS A 85 4.26 -12.07 6.72
C CYS A 85 4.43 -12.30 8.24
N PRO A 86 4.75 -11.25 9.04
CA PRO A 86 5.23 -11.44 10.41
C PRO A 86 4.15 -11.69 11.47
N THR A 87 2.87 -11.36 11.22
CA THR A 87 1.82 -11.45 12.24
C THR A 87 1.05 -12.77 12.16
N ILE A 88 0.47 -13.19 13.29
CA ILE A 88 -0.36 -14.42 13.40
C ILE A 88 -1.45 -14.45 12.32
N LYS A 89 -2.11 -13.31 12.06
CA LYS A 89 -3.17 -13.20 11.05
C LYS A 89 -2.69 -13.49 9.62
N TYR A 90 -1.43 -13.20 9.29
CA TYR A 90 -0.93 -13.23 7.90
C TYR A 90 0.23 -14.20 7.66
N ASN A 91 0.72 -14.93 8.65
CA ASN A 91 1.86 -15.84 8.55
C ASN A 91 1.68 -16.99 7.52
N ARG A 92 0.44 -17.30 7.14
CA ARG A 92 0.11 -18.24 6.05
C ARG A 92 0.34 -17.68 4.66
N ARG A 93 0.39 -16.34 4.50
CA ARG A 93 0.57 -15.66 3.22
C ARG A 93 2.05 -15.48 2.93
N LEU A 94 2.45 -15.90 1.73
CA LEU A 94 3.77 -15.65 1.16
C LEU A 94 3.73 -14.35 0.35
N ARG A 95 4.83 -13.60 0.38
CA ARG A 95 5.00 -12.39 -0.42
C ARG A 95 6.46 -12.26 -0.85
N GLU A 96 6.72 -11.34 -1.78
CA GLU A 96 8.08 -10.99 -2.14
C GLU A 96 8.75 -10.18 -1.02
N GLY A 97 9.95 -10.62 -0.62
CA GLY A 97 10.80 -9.94 0.34
C GLY A 97 11.61 -8.80 -0.28
N ARG A 98 12.54 -8.21 0.50
CA ARG A 98 13.40 -7.13 -0.01
C ARG A 98 14.52 -7.62 -0.93
N GLY A 99 15.14 -8.73 -0.56
CA GLY A 99 16.29 -9.33 -1.23
C GLY A 99 16.75 -10.59 -0.50
N PHE A 100 17.55 -11.40 -1.18
CA PHE A 100 18.12 -12.63 -0.65
C PHE A 100 19.17 -12.33 0.43
N THR A 101 19.26 -13.21 1.41
CA THR A 101 20.27 -13.12 2.47
C THR A 101 21.63 -13.59 1.97
N LEU A 102 22.69 -13.24 2.69
CA LEU A 102 24.04 -13.69 2.36
C LEU A 102 24.19 -15.21 2.49
N ALA A 103 23.48 -15.83 3.44
CA ALA A 103 23.46 -17.28 3.62
C ALA A 103 22.82 -18.01 2.42
N GLU A 104 21.65 -17.55 1.97
CA GLU A 104 20.96 -18.11 0.78
C GLU A 104 21.85 -18.00 -0.48
N LEU A 105 22.51 -16.86 -0.66
CA LEU A 105 23.40 -16.64 -1.80
C LEU A 105 24.65 -17.52 -1.75
N LYS A 106 25.23 -17.69 -0.55
CA LYS A 106 26.40 -18.56 -0.34
C LYS A 106 26.06 -20.01 -0.71
N GLU A 107 24.91 -20.51 -0.26
CA GLU A 107 24.46 -21.87 -0.54
C GLU A 107 24.07 -22.09 -2.02
N ALA A 108 23.55 -21.06 -2.68
CA ALA A 108 23.33 -21.08 -4.13
C ALA A 108 24.61 -20.92 -4.98
N GLY A 109 25.77 -20.70 -4.34
CA GLY A 109 27.05 -20.48 -5.03
C GLY A 109 27.10 -19.16 -5.81
N ILE A 110 26.45 -18.11 -5.29
CA ILE A 110 26.41 -16.78 -5.90
C ILE A 110 27.09 -15.77 -4.98
N SER A 111 28.12 -15.08 -5.49
CA SER A 111 28.78 -14.00 -4.74
C SER A 111 27.86 -12.78 -4.57
N ARG A 112 27.87 -12.16 -3.38
CA ARG A 112 27.03 -10.98 -3.07
C ARG A 112 27.27 -9.81 -4.02
N HIS A 113 28.48 -9.66 -4.54
CA HIS A 113 28.85 -8.54 -5.41
C HIS A 113 28.34 -8.77 -6.84
N VAL A 114 28.25 -10.03 -7.25
CA VAL A 114 27.81 -10.44 -8.59
C VAL A 114 26.27 -10.48 -8.69
N ALA A 115 25.58 -10.85 -7.61
CA ALA A 115 24.13 -10.98 -7.58
C ALA A 115 23.37 -9.73 -8.12
N PRO A 116 23.65 -8.49 -7.65
CA PRO A 116 22.96 -7.30 -8.15
C PRO A 116 23.14 -7.04 -9.64
N THR A 117 24.30 -7.40 -10.20
CA THR A 117 24.65 -7.24 -11.62
C THR A 117 23.88 -8.21 -12.52
N ILE A 118 23.56 -9.38 -11.99
CA ILE A 118 22.79 -10.43 -12.66
C ILE A 118 21.27 -10.25 -12.49
N GLY A 119 20.85 -9.24 -11.70
CA GLY A 119 19.43 -8.95 -11.46
C GLY A 119 18.85 -9.63 -10.23
N ILE A 120 19.67 -10.05 -9.26
CA ILE A 120 19.23 -10.61 -7.99
C ILE A 120 19.28 -9.51 -6.90
N ALA A 121 18.19 -9.29 -6.18
CA ALA A 121 18.17 -8.33 -5.08
C ALA A 121 18.80 -8.93 -3.82
N VAL A 122 19.61 -8.15 -3.09
CA VAL A 122 20.31 -8.60 -1.88
C VAL A 122 19.82 -7.79 -0.67
N ASP A 123 19.57 -8.47 0.46
CA ASP A 123 19.25 -7.84 1.74
C ASP A 123 20.07 -8.45 2.87
N HIS A 124 21.14 -7.76 3.25
CA HIS A 124 22.06 -8.20 4.30
C HIS A 124 21.48 -8.12 5.72
N ARG A 125 20.32 -7.47 5.90
CA ARG A 125 19.70 -7.27 7.22
C ARG A 125 18.79 -8.43 7.65
N ARG A 126 18.24 -9.17 6.69
CA ARG A 126 17.33 -10.29 6.99
C ARG A 126 18.13 -11.46 7.53
N GLN A 127 17.63 -12.09 8.58
CA GLN A 127 18.17 -13.31 9.15
C GLN A 127 17.27 -14.49 8.79
N ASN A 128 17.86 -15.66 8.58
CA ASN A 128 17.11 -16.90 8.36
C ASN A 128 16.95 -17.59 9.72
N LEU A 129 15.71 -17.85 10.11
CA LEU A 129 15.38 -18.51 11.38
C LEU A 129 15.04 -19.99 11.18
N SER A 130 14.62 -20.37 9.97
CA SER A 130 14.21 -21.74 9.64
C SER A 130 14.85 -22.25 8.35
N GLU A 131 15.20 -23.52 8.35
CA GLU A 131 15.82 -24.23 7.21
C GLU A 131 14.86 -24.33 6.02
N GLU A 132 13.56 -24.51 6.26
CA GLU A 132 12.55 -24.55 5.20
C GLU A 132 12.55 -23.29 4.33
N SER A 133 12.69 -22.12 4.98
CA SER A 133 12.70 -20.83 4.30
C SER A 133 13.99 -20.61 3.50
N LEU A 134 15.11 -21.10 4.05
CA LEU A 134 16.41 -21.12 3.39
C LEU A 134 16.33 -21.97 2.11
N ASN A 135 15.93 -23.23 2.23
CA ASN A 135 15.83 -24.18 1.13
C ASN A 135 14.90 -23.68 0.01
N THR A 136 13.75 -23.12 0.37
CA THR A 136 12.80 -22.55 -0.61
C THR A 136 13.45 -21.44 -1.44
N ASN A 137 14.19 -20.53 -0.80
CA ASN A 137 14.83 -19.42 -1.48
C ASN A 137 16.10 -19.82 -2.24
N VAL A 138 16.86 -20.80 -1.73
CA VAL A 138 18.02 -21.38 -2.42
C VAL A 138 17.56 -22.09 -3.69
N ASN A 139 16.49 -22.88 -3.63
CA ASN A 139 15.90 -23.52 -4.82
C ASN A 139 15.44 -22.46 -5.83
N ARG A 140 14.82 -21.37 -5.37
CA ARG A 140 14.45 -20.24 -6.23
C ARG A 140 15.65 -19.60 -6.92
N LEU A 141 16.79 -19.46 -6.24
CA LEU A 141 18.03 -18.95 -6.83
C LEU A 141 18.62 -19.92 -7.86
N LYS A 142 18.62 -21.22 -7.58
CA LYS A 142 19.08 -22.27 -8.51
C LYS A 142 18.23 -22.28 -9.79
N SER A 143 16.90 -22.30 -9.66
CA SER A 143 16.00 -22.23 -10.81
C SER A 143 16.13 -20.94 -11.62
N TYR A 144 16.45 -19.81 -10.97
CA TYR A 144 16.72 -18.56 -11.70
C TYR A 144 18.04 -18.64 -12.47
N LYS A 145 19.08 -19.21 -11.87
CA LYS A 145 20.39 -19.38 -12.49
C LYS A 145 20.33 -20.28 -13.74
N GLU A 146 19.51 -21.33 -13.70
CA GLU A 146 19.26 -22.20 -14.85
C GLU A 146 18.56 -21.48 -16.01
N LYS A 147 17.63 -20.56 -15.71
CA LYS A 147 16.87 -19.79 -16.70
C LYS A 147 17.59 -18.54 -17.20
N LEU A 148 18.66 -18.12 -16.52
CA LEU A 148 19.36 -16.89 -16.81
C LEU A 148 20.25 -17.05 -18.04
N ILE A 149 20.03 -16.20 -19.05
CA ILE A 149 20.92 -16.06 -20.20
C ILE A 149 21.86 -14.87 -19.93
N LEU A 150 23.16 -15.14 -19.73
CA LEU A 150 24.16 -14.10 -19.50
C LEU A 150 24.96 -13.80 -20.78
N LEU A 151 24.87 -12.57 -21.27
CA LEU A 151 25.63 -12.13 -22.44
C LEU A 151 27.06 -11.74 -22.04
N PRO A 152 28.08 -12.12 -22.84
CA PRO A 152 29.46 -11.70 -22.60
C PRO A 152 29.62 -10.19 -22.84
N ARG A 153 30.43 -9.50 -22.01
CA ARG A 153 30.66 -8.04 -22.12
C ARG A 153 31.45 -7.64 -23.36
N LYS A 154 32.29 -8.53 -23.88
CA LYS A 154 33.06 -8.38 -25.12
C LYS A 154 32.84 -9.65 -25.95
N SER A 155 32.64 -9.50 -27.26
CA SER A 155 32.51 -10.63 -28.17
C SER A 155 33.87 -11.32 -28.36
N LYS A 156 34.17 -12.32 -27.53
CA LYS A 156 35.19 -13.30 -27.91
C LYS A 156 34.61 -14.15 -29.05
N LYS A 157 35.34 -14.26 -30.16
CA LYS A 157 34.96 -15.14 -31.28
C LYS A 157 34.81 -16.57 -30.74
N GLY A 158 33.57 -17.07 -30.59
CA GLY A 158 33.29 -18.48 -30.29
C GLY A 158 32.34 -18.80 -29.13
N ASP A 159 32.16 -17.92 -28.13
CA ASP A 159 31.47 -18.32 -26.88
C ASP A 159 29.97 -18.00 -26.84
N SER A 160 29.46 -17.20 -27.77
CA SER A 160 28.02 -17.08 -27.97
C SER A 160 27.53 -18.33 -28.68
N LYS A 161 26.82 -19.23 -27.99
CA LYS A 161 25.80 -20.06 -28.65
C LYS A 161 24.86 -19.10 -29.37
N THR A 162 25.18 -18.82 -30.62
CA THR A 162 24.62 -17.76 -31.46
C THR A 162 23.18 -18.09 -31.89
N GLY A 163 22.64 -19.25 -31.46
CA GLY A 163 21.33 -19.76 -31.84
C GLY A 163 20.13 -19.32 -30.99
N GLN A 164 20.29 -18.58 -29.88
CA GLN A 164 19.16 -18.24 -28.98
C GLN A 164 18.78 -16.75 -28.93
N LEU A 165 19.33 -15.90 -29.80
CA LEU A 165 18.94 -14.48 -29.86
C LEU A 165 17.51 -14.27 -30.39
N LYS A 166 16.83 -15.33 -30.85
CA LYS A 166 15.39 -15.37 -31.06
C LYS A 166 14.69 -15.78 -29.76
N VAL A 167 14.82 -14.98 -28.70
CA VAL A 167 13.99 -15.17 -27.50
C VAL A 167 12.60 -14.71 -27.88
N ASP A 168 11.66 -15.63 -28.07
CA ASP A 168 10.30 -15.33 -28.53
C ASP A 168 9.64 -14.23 -27.71
N ALA A 169 8.89 -13.36 -28.40
CA ALA A 169 8.18 -12.24 -27.81
C ALA A 169 7.22 -12.63 -26.66
N SER A 170 6.87 -13.91 -26.52
CA SER A 170 5.93 -14.41 -25.51
C SER A 170 6.52 -14.49 -24.10
N THR A 171 7.85 -14.56 -23.92
CA THR A 171 8.48 -14.48 -22.58
C THR A 171 8.67 -13.04 -22.09
N ARG A 172 8.24 -12.04 -22.89
CA ARG A 172 8.42 -10.60 -22.63
C ARG A 172 7.27 -9.96 -21.84
N LEU A 173 6.35 -10.77 -21.31
CA LEU A 173 5.19 -10.31 -20.56
C LEU A 173 5.29 -10.67 -19.06
N THR A 174 5.79 -9.71 -18.30
CA THR A 174 5.28 -9.31 -16.98
C THR A 174 5.33 -7.80 -16.86
#